data_AF-A0A3D9BEP7-F1
#
_entry.id   AF-A0A3D9BEP7-F1
#
_cell.length_a   1.000
_cell.length_b   1.000
_cell.length_c   1.000
_cell.angle_alpha   90.00
_cell.angle_beta   90.00
_cell.angle_gamma   90.00
#
_symmetry.space_group_name_H-M   'P 1'
#
loop_
_entity.id
_entity.type
_entity.pdbx_description
1 polymer ?
#
loop_
_entity_poly.entity_id
_entity_poly.type
_entity_poly.pdbx_seq_one_letter_code
_entity_poly.pdbx_strand_id
1 'polypeptide(L)'
;MELSKRNIIIVIIIICIGVLFVFFWNLSKYNKFYSSEVVGIIEEIKSNRKFENSKVVKFVGGNDFNYTFWIYAPDKNDLKIGDSIYKEKNSEDYQIYRQDSSGNYSFYKTLKNKP
;
A
#
# COMPACT_ATOMS: atom_id res chain seq x y z
N MET A 1 5.48 36.84 -29.69
CA MET A 1 4.76 35.70 -30.28
C MET A 1 3.43 35.58 -29.55
N GLU A 2 2.35 36.09 -30.14
CA GLU A 2 1.03 36.03 -29.49
C GLU A 2 0.49 34.60 -29.53
N LEU A 3 0.12 34.07 -28.37
CA LEU A 3 -0.56 32.79 -28.27
C LEU A 3 -1.99 32.96 -28.81
N SER A 4 -2.26 32.38 -29.97
CA SER A 4 -3.64 32.35 -30.49
C SER A 4 -4.55 31.61 -29.50
N LYS A 5 -5.82 32.02 -29.40
CA LYS A 5 -6.84 31.35 -28.57
C LYS A 5 -6.88 29.83 -28.80
N ARG A 6 -6.63 29.39 -30.05
CA ARG A 6 -6.55 27.96 -30.42
C ARG A 6 -5.39 27.24 -29.73
N ASN A 7 -4.22 27.88 -29.64
CA ASN A 7 -3.05 27.30 -28.99
C ASN A 7 -3.25 27.19 -27.48
N ILE A 8 -3.92 28.17 -26.86
CA ILE A 8 -4.27 28.13 -25.42
C ILE A 8 -5.20 26.95 -25.14
N ILE A 9 -6.24 26.76 -25.97
CA ILE A 9 -7.18 25.64 -25.82
C ILE A 9 -6.46 24.29 -25.92
N ILE A 10 -5.56 24.12 -26.90
CA ILE A 10 -4.79 22.88 -27.08
C ILE A 10 -3.94 22.57 -25.84
N VAL A 11 -3.26 23.58 -25.28
CA VAL A 11 -2.44 23.41 -24.07
C VAL A 11 -3.31 22.98 -22.88
N ILE A 12 -4.49 23.59 -22.70
CA ILE A 12 -5.42 23.20 -21.63
C ILE A 12 -5.85 21.73 -21.80
N ILE A 13 -6.19 21.31 -23.02
CA ILE A 13 -6.59 19.92 -23.30
C ILE A 13 -5.46 18.94 -22.93
N ILE A 14 -4.22 19.24 -23.32
CA ILE A 14 -3.06 18.39 -22.99
C ILE A 14 -2.87 18.27 -21.47
N ILE A 15 -2.99 19.39 -20.74
CA ILE A 15 -2.89 19.38 -19.27
C ILE A 15 -4.02 18.53 -18.68
N CYS A 16 -5.27 18.71 -19.13
CA CYS A 16 -6.41 17.92 -18.66
C CYS A 16 -6.21 16.42 -18.92
N ILE A 17 -5.76 16.03 -20.11
CA ILE A 17 -5.47 14.63 -20.44
C ILE A 17 -4.37 14.08 -19.52
N GLY A 18 -3.31 14.85 -19.27
CA GLY A 18 -2.23 14.43 -18.36
C GLY A 18 -2.73 14.20 -16.94
N VAL A 19 -3.56 15.10 -16.40
CA VAL A 19 -4.17 14.95 -15.07
C VAL A 19 -5.08 13.73 -15.01
N LEU A 20 -5.93 13.54 -16.01
CA LEU A 20 -6.81 12.38 -16.09
C LEU A 20 -6.01 11.07 -16.17
N PHE A 21 -4.95 11.04 -16.98
CA PHE A 21 -4.08 9.87 -17.09
C PHE A 21 -3.48 9.47 -15.75
N VAL A 22 -2.92 10.42 -15.00
CA VAL A 22 -2.36 10.17 -13.65
C VAL A 22 -3.43 9.69 -12.70
N PHE A 23 -4.63 10.27 -12.75
CA PHE A 23 -5.76 9.85 -11.92
C PHE A 23 -6.18 8.41 -12.21
N PHE A 24 -6.43 8.08 -13.49
CA PHE A 24 -6.80 6.72 -13.91
C PHE A 24 -5.72 5.69 -13.59
N TRP A 25 -4.45 6.04 -13.74
CA TRP A 25 -3.32 5.16 -13.41
C TRP A 25 -3.29 4.83 -11.91
N ASN A 26 -3.48 5.83 -11.04
CA ASN A 26 -3.55 5.61 -9.59
C ASN A 26 -4.77 4.79 -9.20
N LEU A 27 -5.93 5.06 -9.80
CA LEU A 27 -7.16 4.31 -9.55
C LEU A 27 -7.00 2.83 -9.95
N SER A 28 -6.40 2.56 -11.12
CA SER A 28 -6.12 1.20 -11.57
C SER A 28 -5.18 0.46 -10.62
N LYS A 29 -4.10 1.10 -10.15
CA LYS A 29 -3.19 0.51 -9.16
C LYS A 29 -3.89 0.18 -7.86
N TYR A 30 -4.69 1.10 -7.33
CA TYR A 30 -5.48 0.88 -6.12
C TYR A 30 -6.48 -0.28 -6.31
N ASN A 31 -7.22 -0.30 -7.41
CA ASN A 31 -8.18 -1.38 -7.70
C ASN A 31 -7.49 -2.74 -7.81
N LYS A 32 -6.34 -2.80 -8.48
CA LYS A 32 -5.55 -4.04 -8.58
C LYS A 32 -5.09 -4.52 -7.21
N PHE A 33 -4.68 -3.59 -6.33
CA PHE A 33 -4.31 -3.91 -4.97
C PHE A 33 -5.49 -4.42 -4.14
N TYR A 34 -6.60 -3.67 -4.13
CA TYR A 34 -7.80 -3.98 -3.37
C TYR A 34 -8.40 -5.33 -3.79
N SER A 35 -8.46 -5.62 -5.09
CA SER A 35 -9.01 -6.88 -5.62
C SER A 35 -8.04 -8.08 -5.53
N SER A 36 -6.76 -7.85 -5.25
CA SER A 36 -5.78 -8.92 -5.07
C SER A 36 -5.94 -9.60 -3.71
N GLU A 37 -5.42 -10.81 -3.56
CA GLU A 37 -5.19 -11.45 -2.26
C GLU A 37 -3.72 -11.29 -1.90
N VAL A 38 -3.40 -11.17 -0.61
CA VAL A 38 -2.01 -10.98 -0.16
C VAL A 38 -1.76 -11.94 0.99
N VAL A 39 -0.70 -12.73 0.85
CA VAL A 39 -0.18 -13.62 1.88
C VAL A 39 1.33 -13.46 1.90
N GLY A 40 1.93 -13.30 3.08
CA GLY A 40 3.38 -13.24 3.18
C GLY A 40 3.90 -13.15 4.61
N ILE A 41 5.16 -13.57 4.79
CA ILE A 41 5.88 -13.42 6.06
C ILE A 41 6.69 -12.14 6.03
N ILE A 42 6.63 -11.33 7.09
CA ILE A 42 7.39 -10.09 7.21
C ILE A 42 8.88 -10.42 7.42
N GLU A 43 9.72 -9.97 6.50
CA GLU A 43 11.18 -10.06 6.58
C GLU A 43 11.79 -8.78 7.18
N GLU A 44 11.29 -7.62 6.75
CA GLU A 44 11.78 -6.32 7.23
C GLU A 44 10.63 -5.31 7.41
N ILE A 45 10.79 -4.38 8.36
CA ILE A 45 9.83 -3.30 8.63
C ILE A 45 10.57 -1.96 8.58
N LYS A 46 10.06 -1.01 7.81
CA LYS A 46 10.55 0.38 7.79
C LYS A 46 9.45 1.37 8.16
N SER A 47 9.84 2.46 8.81
CA SER A 47 8.94 3.58 9.03
C SER A 47 8.58 4.25 7.72
N ASN A 48 7.31 4.58 7.52
CA ASN A 48 6.87 5.40 6.42
C ASN A 48 7.13 6.87 6.78
N ARG A 49 8.05 7.54 6.07
CA ARG A 49 8.36 8.95 6.32
C ARG A 49 7.24 9.90 5.93
N LYS A 50 6.26 9.44 5.14
CA LYS A 50 5.18 10.27 4.59
C LYS A 50 3.96 10.35 5.52
N PHE A 51 3.75 9.35 6.36
CA PHE A 51 2.58 9.24 7.23
C PHE A 51 3.00 8.74 8.62
N GLU A 52 2.68 9.52 9.64
CA GLU A 52 2.94 9.16 11.02
C GLU A 52 2.28 7.81 11.37
N ASN A 53 2.96 6.99 12.17
CA ASN A 53 2.50 5.66 12.58
C ASN A 53 2.26 4.64 11.45
N SER A 54 2.59 4.97 10.21
CA SER A 54 2.55 4.04 9.09
C SER A 54 3.89 3.31 8.95
N LYS A 55 3.82 2.02 8.64
CA LYS A 55 4.96 1.14 8.36
C LYS A 55 4.85 0.59 6.95
N VAL A 56 5.98 0.40 6.29
CA VAL A 56 6.09 -0.38 5.05
C VAL A 56 6.83 -1.67 5.37
N VAL A 57 6.30 -2.78 4.86
CA VAL A 57 6.83 -4.12 5.11
C VAL A 57 7.44 -4.70 3.85
N LYS A 58 8.51 -5.46 4.02
CA LYS A 58 9.08 -6.32 2.99
C LYS A 58 8.75 -7.76 3.36
N PHE A 59 8.26 -8.51 2.37
CA PHE A 59 7.91 -9.92 2.55
C PHE A 59 9.06 -10.82 2.13
N VAL A 60 9.12 -12.02 2.70
CA VAL A 60 10.07 -13.07 2.28
C VAL A 60 9.96 -13.32 0.77
N GLY A 61 11.10 -13.29 0.07
CA GLY A 61 11.16 -13.44 -1.39
C GLY A 61 10.77 -12.19 -2.19
N GLY A 62 10.38 -11.10 -1.52
CA GLY A 62 10.17 -9.79 -2.14
C GLY A 62 11.49 -9.03 -2.30
N ASN A 63 11.70 -8.42 -3.46
CA ASN A 63 12.94 -7.66 -3.72
C ASN A 63 12.91 -6.24 -3.14
N ASP A 64 11.72 -5.66 -2.95
CA ASP A 64 11.55 -4.25 -2.59
C ASP A 64 10.50 -4.02 -1.50
N PHE A 65 10.63 -2.89 -0.81
CA PHE A 65 9.56 -2.35 0.03
C PHE A 65 8.44 -1.85 -0.88
N ASN A 66 7.24 -2.38 -0.68
CA ASN A 66 6.13 -2.01 -1.53
C ASN A 66 5.21 -0.98 -0.85
N TYR A 67 5.25 0.24 -1.39
CA TYR A 67 4.50 1.41 -0.90
C TYR A 67 2.98 1.26 -1.00
N THR A 68 2.44 0.28 -1.74
CA THR A 68 1.01 -0.03 -1.69
C THR A 68 0.63 -0.81 -0.42
N PHE A 69 1.60 -1.45 0.26
CA PHE A 69 1.43 -2.17 1.52
C PHE A 69 1.89 -1.37 2.74
N TRP A 70 1.58 -0.09 2.76
CA TRP A 70 1.58 0.67 4.01
C TRP A 70 0.50 0.14 4.96
N ILE A 71 0.91 -0.07 6.21
CA ILE A 71 0.05 -0.54 7.29
C ILE A 71 0.13 0.48 8.42
N TYR A 72 -1.01 0.97 8.86
CA TYR A 72 -1.12 1.81 10.04
C TYR A 72 -0.92 0.93 11.28
N ALA A 73 0.16 1.20 12.02
CA ALA A 73 0.63 0.42 13.15
C ALA A 73 1.19 1.39 14.22
N PRO A 74 0.31 2.05 14.99
CA PRO A 74 0.69 3.03 16.01
C PRO A 74 1.42 2.40 17.18
N ASP A 75 1.13 1.15 17.52
CA ASP A 75 1.80 0.49 18.63
C ASP A 75 3.08 -0.20 18.15
N LYS A 76 4.16 -0.07 18.94
CA LYS A 76 5.46 -0.68 18.63
C LYS A 76 5.37 -2.20 18.39
N ASN A 77 4.38 -2.87 18.97
CA ASN A 77 4.21 -4.32 18.94
C ASN A 77 3.18 -4.81 17.90
N ASP A 78 2.58 -3.90 17.13
CA ASP A 78 1.55 -4.22 16.12
C ASP A 78 2.07 -5.14 15.03
N LEU A 79 3.33 -4.96 14.63
CA LEU A 79 4.02 -5.74 13.62
C LEU A 79 5.37 -6.19 14.15
N LYS A 80 5.73 -7.44 13.88
CA LYS A 80 7.05 -8.00 14.16
C LYS A 80 7.58 -8.74 12.93
N ILE A 81 8.90 -8.75 12.78
CA ILE A 81 9.56 -9.62 11.81
C ILE A 81 9.20 -11.07 12.14
N GLY A 82 8.84 -11.85 11.11
CA GLY A 82 8.35 -13.21 11.23
C GLY A 82 6.83 -13.35 11.36
N ASP A 83 6.08 -12.27 11.60
CA ASP A 83 4.61 -12.31 11.56
C ASP A 83 4.15 -12.63 10.12
N SER A 84 3.07 -13.41 10.02
CA SER A 84 2.38 -13.67 8.76
C SER A 84 1.27 -12.65 8.56
N ILE A 85 1.20 -12.06 7.37
CA ILE A 85 0.15 -11.15 6.96
C ILE A 85 -0.76 -11.83 5.96
N TYR A 86 -2.06 -11.64 6.17
CA TYR A 86 -3.11 -12.01 5.22
C TYR A 86 -4.01 -10.81 4.93
N LYS A 87 -4.30 -10.56 3.65
CA LYS A 87 -5.33 -9.61 3.22
C LYS A 87 -6.22 -10.32 2.22
N GLU A 88 -7.49 -10.47 2.59
CA GLU A 88 -8.51 -11.04 1.71
C GLU A 88 -8.70 -10.20 0.44
N LYS A 89 -9.26 -10.80 -0.61
CA LYS A 89 -9.69 -10.09 -1.82
C LYS A 89 -10.79 -9.09 -1.48
N ASN A 90 -10.73 -7.91 -2.08
CA ASN A 90 -11.70 -6.83 -1.85
C ASN A 90 -11.77 -6.37 -0.38
N SER A 91 -10.65 -6.43 0.32
CA SER A 91 -10.53 -5.94 1.69
C SER A 91 -9.35 -4.98 1.82
N GLU A 92 -9.51 -3.96 2.67
CA GLU A 92 -8.42 -3.08 3.12
C GLU A 92 -7.79 -3.55 4.44
N ASP A 93 -8.35 -4.63 5.03
CA ASP A 93 -7.96 -5.15 6.33
C ASP A 93 -6.84 -6.18 6.18
N TYR A 94 -5.79 -5.99 6.98
CA TYR A 94 -4.67 -6.92 7.13
C TYR A 94 -4.84 -7.69 8.42
N GLN A 95 -5.01 -9.00 8.31
CA GLN A 95 -4.97 -9.90 9.43
C GLN A 95 -3.51 -10.26 9.71
N ILE A 96 -3.07 -10.03 10.94
CA ILE A 96 -1.73 -10.32 11.42
C ILE A 96 -1.80 -11.60 12.22
N TYR A 97 -0.95 -12.56 11.87
CA TYR A 97 -0.78 -13.82 12.57
C TYR A 97 0.63 -13.88 13.14
N ARG A 98 0.72 -14.26 14.41
CA ARG A 98 1.99 -14.33 15.13
C ARG A 98 2.33 -15.77 15.45
N GLN A 99 3.60 -16.10 15.24
CA GLN A 99 4.12 -17.42 15.56
C GLN A 99 4.33 -17.55 17.07
N ASP A 100 3.87 -18.66 17.66
CA ASP A 100 4.19 -19.04 19.02
C ASP A 100 5.54 -19.78 19.11
N SER A 101 5.96 -20.15 20.33
CA SER A 101 7.20 -20.89 20.56
C SER A 101 7.20 -22.31 19.97
N SER A 102 6.03 -22.84 19.61
CA SER A 102 5.86 -24.15 18.97
C SER A 102 5.87 -24.05 17.44
N GLY A 103 6.00 -22.85 16.89
CA GLY A 103 6.04 -22.61 15.46
C GLY A 103 4.66 -22.40 14.82
N ASN A 104 3.58 -22.35 15.61
CA ASN A 104 2.22 -22.21 15.08
C ASN A 104 1.81 -20.74 14.97
N TYR A 105 1.20 -20.39 13.83
CA TYR A 105 0.66 -19.05 13.62
C TYR A 105 -0.77 -18.96 14.17
N SER A 106 -1.00 -18.00 15.06
CA SER A 106 -2.33 -17.68 15.58
C SER A 106 -2.69 -16.24 15.26
N PHE A 107 -3.99 -15.97 15.06
CA PHE A 107 -4.48 -14.62 14.83
C PHE A 107 -4.09 -13.70 16.00
N TYR A 108 -3.47 -12.57 15.68
CA TYR A 108 -3.04 -11.57 16.65
C TYR A 108 -3.96 -10.35 16.64
N LYS A 109 -4.09 -9.69 15.49
CA LYS A 109 -4.97 -8.54 15.31
C LYS A 109 -5.25 -8.23 13.85
N THR A 110 -6.21 -7.35 13.62
CA THR A 110 -6.46 -6.74 12.32
C THR A 110 -5.91 -5.30 12.30
N LEU A 111 -5.23 -4.94 11.22
CA LEU A 111 -4.71 -3.60 10.93
C LEU A 111 -5.26 -3.11 9.59
N LYS A 112 -5.13 -1.80 9.33
CA LYS A 112 -5.59 -1.16 8.08
C LYS A 112 -4.46 -0.39 7.42
N ASN A 113 -4.67 0.05 6.19
CA ASN A 113 -3.74 0.93 5.49
C ASN A 113 -3.75 2.39 5.99
N LYS A 114 -4.81 2.78 6.71
CA LYS A 114 -5.08 4.12 7.25
C LYS A 114 -5.71 4.01 8.65
N PRO A 115 -5.67 5.08 9.46
CA PRO A 115 -6.38 5.14 10.75
C PRO A 115 -7.86 4.80 10.64
#